data_AF-A0A2V8YPC2-F1
#
_entry.id   AF-A0A2V8YPC2-F1
#
_cell.length_a   1.000
_cell.length_b   1.000
_cell.length_c   1.000
_cell.angle_alpha   90.00
_cell.angle_beta   90.00
_cell.angle_gamma   90.00
#
_symmetry.space_group_name_H-M   'P 1'
#
loop_
_entity.id
_entity.type
_entity.pdbx_description
1 polymer ?
#
loop_
_entity_poly.entity_id
_entity_poly.type
_entity_poly.pdbx_seq_one_letter_code
_entity_poly.pdbx_strand_id
1 'polypeptide(L)'
;MDTIVPSNLPEELTAAAFVNGGEAAWEQKDCLAAIEWLSKNGYAVLEFEPWLPQDSGIRTAISTKAGPAIYVSSCDPMQGESWDD
;
A
#
# COMPACT_ATOMS: atom_id res chain seq x y z
N MET A 1 2.06 -17.88 6.61
CA MET A 1 1.64 -16.49 6.36
C MET A 1 2.50 -16.02 5.21
N ASP A 2 1.91 -15.99 4.02
CA ASP A 2 2.60 -15.55 2.83
C ASP A 2 2.94 -14.07 2.97
N THR A 3 4.17 -13.71 2.62
CA THR A 3 4.68 -12.34 2.76
C THR A 3 4.04 -11.48 1.68
N ILE A 4 3.29 -10.43 2.06
CA ILE A 4 2.60 -9.54 1.10
C ILE A 4 3.62 -8.70 0.32
N VAL A 5 4.79 -8.43 0.90
CA VAL A 5 5.90 -7.83 0.16
C VAL A 5 6.58 -8.91 -0.67
N PRO A 6 6.63 -8.77 -2.00
CA PRO A 6 7.34 -9.72 -2.85
C PRO A 6 8.79 -9.87 -2.40
N SER A 7 9.27 -11.11 -2.26
CA SER A 7 10.65 -11.38 -1.83
C SER A 7 11.71 -10.87 -2.81
N ASN A 8 11.30 -10.49 -4.01
CA ASN A 8 12.14 -9.89 -5.05
C ASN A 8 12.00 -8.37 -5.15
N LEU A 9 11.34 -7.71 -4.19
CA LEU A 9 11.31 -6.26 -4.12
C LEU A 9 12.75 -5.71 -4.00
N PRO A 10 13.11 -4.60 -4.68
CA PRO A 10 14.42 -3.98 -4.54
C PRO A 10 14.79 -3.76 -3.07
N GLU A 11 16.06 -4.00 -2.73
CA GLU A 11 16.56 -3.86 -1.36
C GLU A 11 16.32 -2.44 -0.83
N GLU A 12 16.48 -1.42 -1.67
CA GLU A 12 16.23 -0.02 -1.34
C GLU A 12 14.78 0.24 -0.93
N LEU A 13 13.82 -0.35 -1.64
CA LEU A 13 12.38 -0.24 -1.31
C LEU A 13 12.05 -1.07 -0.08
N THR A 14 12.64 -2.24 0.06
CA THR A 14 12.46 -3.10 1.25
C THR A 14 12.97 -2.39 2.51
N ALA A 15 14.13 -1.74 2.45
CA ALA A 15 14.71 -1.02 3.57
C ALA A 15 13.94 0.27 3.92
N ALA A 16 13.29 0.90 2.94
CA ALA A 16 12.46 2.09 3.14
C ALA A 16 11.03 1.76 3.59
N ALA A 17 10.62 0.50 3.57
CA ALA A 17 9.27 0.10 3.93
C ALA A 17 9.05 0.18 5.45
N PHE A 18 7.96 0.82 5.85
CA PHE A 18 7.37 0.62 7.16
C PHE A 18 6.45 -0.60 7.11
N VAL A 19 6.80 -1.65 7.87
CA VAL A 19 6.08 -2.94 7.86
C VAL A 19 5.23 -3.05 9.13
N ASN A 20 3.93 -3.35 8.95
CA ASN A 20 3.01 -3.62 10.05
C ASN A 20 2.22 -4.90 9.76
N GLY A 21 2.59 -5.99 10.43
CA GLY A 21 1.97 -7.30 10.20
C GLY A 21 2.25 -7.79 8.78
N GLY A 22 1.17 -8.01 8.01
CA GLY A 22 1.29 -8.40 6.61
C GLY A 22 1.58 -7.23 5.67
N GLU A 23 1.32 -5.99 6.08
CA GLU A 23 1.26 -4.86 5.16
C GLU A 23 2.57 -4.05 5.16
N ALA A 24 2.84 -3.39 4.03
CA ALA A 24 3.97 -2.48 3.88
C ALA A 24 3.50 -1.12 3.36
N ALA A 25 4.07 -0.07 3.95
CA ALA A 25 3.84 1.30 3.57
C ALA A 25 5.17 2.02 3.32
N TRP A 26 5.12 3.06 2.49
CA TRP A 26 6.27 3.88 2.14
C TRP A 26 5.93 5.35 2.25
N GLU A 27 6.94 6.18 2.49
CA GLU A 27 6.80 7.62 2.29
C GLU A 27 6.47 7.93 0.82
N GLN A 28 5.87 9.09 0.55
CA GLN A 28 5.27 9.42 -0.75
C GLN A 28 6.18 9.14 -1.97
N LYS A 29 7.47 9.49 -1.87
CA LYS A 29 8.43 9.28 -2.97
C LYS A 29 8.72 7.80 -3.23
N ASP A 30 8.81 7.00 -2.17
CA ASP A 30 9.19 5.59 -2.22
C ASP A 30 7.95 4.73 -2.53
N CYS A 31 6.76 5.22 -2.15
CA CYS A 31 5.47 4.62 -2.49
C CYS A 31 5.23 4.62 -4.00
N LEU A 32 5.51 5.73 -4.69
CA LEU A 32 5.43 5.77 -6.15
C LEU A 32 6.41 4.78 -6.79
N ALA A 33 7.65 4.73 -6.31
CA ALA A 33 8.65 3.79 -6.82
C ALA A 33 8.25 2.33 -6.59
N ALA A 34 7.65 2.01 -5.45
CA ALA A 34 7.11 0.68 -5.15
C ALA A 34 5.93 0.34 -6.07
N ILE A 35 4.97 1.23 -6.27
CA ILE A 35 3.82 1.03 -7.18
C ILE A 35 4.29 0.81 -8.62
N GLU A 36 5.22 1.63 -9.10
CA GLU A 36 5.78 1.48 -10.44
C GLU A 36 6.51 0.14 -10.60
N TRP A 37 7.30 -0.26 -9.60
CA TRP A 37 8.01 -1.52 -9.64
C TRP A 37 7.02 -2.70 -9.64
N LEU A 38 6.01 -2.68 -8.76
CA LEU A 38 4.96 -3.69 -8.69
C LEU A 38 4.26 -3.84 -10.06
N SER A 39 3.83 -2.71 -10.63
CA SER A 39 3.16 -2.68 -11.93
C SER A 39 4.04 -3.24 -13.06
N LYS A 40 5.33 -2.89 -13.10
CA LYS A 40 6.29 -3.36 -14.13
C LYS A 40 6.61 -4.85 -14.01
N ASN A 41 6.44 -5.44 -12.81
CA ASN A 41 6.75 -6.84 -12.55
C ASN A 41 5.50 -7.74 -12.51
N GLY A 42 4.36 -7.25 -12.99
CA GLY A 42 3.13 -8.04 -13.12
C GLY A 42 2.32 -8.18 -11.83
N TYR A 43 2.61 -7.38 -10.81
CA TYR A 43 1.82 -7.35 -9.59
C TYR A 43 0.64 -6.38 -9.73
N ALA A 44 -0.52 -6.84 -9.27
CA ALA A 44 -1.71 -6.02 -9.08
C ALA A 44 -1.56 -5.11 -7.86
N VAL A 45 -2.00 -3.87 -7.95
CA VAL A 45 -2.17 -2.97 -6.79
C VAL A 45 -3.66 -2.73 -6.63
N LEU A 46 -4.28 -3.38 -5.64
CA LEU A 46 -5.74 -3.40 -5.47
C LEU A 46 -6.27 -2.26 -4.61
N GLU A 47 -5.47 -1.82 -3.63
CA GLU A 47 -5.84 -0.80 -2.67
C GLU A 47 -4.61 0.00 -2.27
N PHE A 48 -4.81 1.30 -2.05
CA PHE A 48 -3.87 2.11 -1.29
C PHE A 48 -4.64 2.98 -0.29
N GLU A 49 -4.08 3.09 0.92
CA GLU A 49 -4.59 3.95 1.97
C GLU A 49 -3.46 4.75 2.64
N PRO A 50 -3.73 5.98 3.10
CA PRO A 50 -2.76 6.77 3.85
C PRO A 50 -2.66 6.26 5.28
N TRP A 51 -1.44 6.01 5.71
CA TRP A 51 -1.15 5.69 7.11
C TRP A 51 -0.63 6.91 7.84
N LEU A 52 -1.25 7.23 8.98
CA LEU A 52 -0.76 8.20 9.94
C LEU A 52 -0.23 7.45 11.18
N PRO A 53 1.10 7.29 11.29
CA PRO A 53 1.71 6.72 12.49
C PRO A 53 1.44 7.61 13.71
N GLN A 54 1.06 6.99 14.83
CA GLN A 54 0.89 7.63 16.12
C GLN A 54 1.50 6.73 17.22
N ASP A 55 1.71 7.30 18.41
CA ASP A 55 2.29 6.58 19.56
C ASP A 55 1.53 5.28 19.91
N SER A 56 0.23 5.22 19.60
CA SER A 56 -0.64 4.07 19.90
C SER A 56 -0.91 3.15 18.71
N GLY A 57 -0.28 3.37 17.54
CA GLY A 57 -0.51 2.58 16.33
C GLY A 57 -0.73 3.40 15.07
N ILE A 58 -1.35 2.79 14.06
CA ILE A 58 -1.63 3.41 12.76
C ILE A 58 -3.07 3.91 12.73
N ARG A 59 -3.28 5.15 12.26
CA ARG A 59 -4.61 5.66 11.92
C ARG A 59 -4.72 5.88 10.42
N THR A 60 -5.82 5.44 9.84
CA THR A 60 -6.14 5.64 8.42
C THR A 60 -7.11 6.82 8.22
N ALA A 61 -7.77 7.27 9.30
CA ALA A 61 -8.60 8.47 9.30
C ALA A 61 -7.78 9.73 9.60
N ILE A 62 -7.90 10.72 8.71
CA ILE A 62 -7.26 12.03 8.80
C ILE A 62 -8.25 13.03 9.40
N SER A 63 -7.83 13.76 10.43
CA SER A 63 -8.65 14.83 11.00
C SER A 63 -8.58 16.07 10.12
N THR A 64 -9.72 16.53 9.59
CA THR A 64 -9.83 17.76 8.82
C THR A 64 -10.72 18.78 9.54
N LYS A 65 -10.72 20.04 9.09
CA LYS A 65 -11.61 21.08 9.62
C LYS A 65 -13.11 20.75 9.48
N ALA A 66 -13.47 19.88 8.53
CA ALA A 66 -14.85 19.47 8.27
C ALA A 66 -15.25 18.18 9.02
N GLY A 67 -14.30 17.52 9.69
CA GLY A 67 -14.49 16.21 10.32
C GLY A 67 -13.42 15.20 9.90
N PRO A 68 -13.49 13.94 10.40
CA PRO A 68 -12.62 12.88 9.96
C PRO A 68 -12.87 12.54 8.49
N ALA A 69 -11.80 12.35 7.72
CA ALA A 69 -11.83 11.89 6.34
C ALA A 69 -10.98 10.63 6.21
N ILE A 70 -11.44 9.68 5.41
CA ILE A 70 -10.67 8.50 5.01
C ILE A 70 -10.49 8.61 3.49
N TYR A 71 -9.26 8.49 3.03
CA TYR A 71 -8.96 8.39 1.60
C TYR A 71 -8.61 6.95 1.30
N VAL A 72 -9.45 6.27 0.54
CA VAL A 72 -9.17 4.94 0.02
C VAL A 72 -9.32 5.04 -1.48
N SER A 73 -8.39 4.46 -2.22
CA SER A 73 -8.62 4.13 -3.62
C SER A 73 -8.73 2.62 -3.72
N SER A 74 -9.96 2.13 -3.87
CA SER A 74 -10.19 0.75 -4.28
C SER A 74 -10.12 0.66 -5.80
N CYS A 75 -9.41 -0.33 -6.32
CA CYS A 75 -9.59 -0.73 -7.70
C CYS A 75 -10.91 -1.51 -7.80
N ASP A 76 -11.88 -0.98 -8.54
CA ASP A 76 -12.98 -1.81 -9.03
C ASP A 76 -12.38 -2.78 -10.06
N PRO A 77 -12.41 -4.11 -9.83
CA PRO A 77 -11.96 -5.05 -10.84
C PRO A 77 -12.80 -4.85 -12.10
N MET A 78 -12.19 -4.91 -13.27
CA MET A 78 -12.95 -4.82 -14.51
C MET A 78 -13.93 -5.99 -14.61
N GLN A 79 -15.08 -5.78 -15.26
CA GLN A 79 -16.05 -6.84 -15.47
C GLN A 79 -15.39 -8.01 -16.23
N GLY A 80 -15.24 -9.16 -15.55
CA GLY A 80 -14.63 -10.37 -16.11
C GLY A 80 -13.13 -10.53 -15.84
N GLU A 81 -12.52 -9.65 -15.03
CA GLU A 81 -11.15 -9.81 -14.56
C GLU A 81 -11.04 -10.99 -13.58
N SER A 82 -10.21 -11.98 -13.91
CA SER A 82 -9.83 -13.09 -13.03
C SER A 82 -8.43 -12.83 -12.50
N TRP A 83 -8.27 -12.84 -11.18
CA TRP A 83 -6.99 -12.60 -10.51
C TRP A 83 -6.32 -13.90 -10.03
N ASP A 84 -7.02 -15.02 -10.13
CA ASP A 84 -6.54 -16.35 -9.77
C ASP A 84 -6.62 -17.28 -10.98
N ASP A 85 -5.49 -17.50 -11.65
CA ASP A 85 -5.19 -18.68 -12.47
C ASP A 85 -4.02 -19.45 -11.85
#